data_AF-A0A1U7TRL1-F1
#
_entry.id   AF-A0A1U7TRL1-F1
#
_cell.length_a   1.000
_cell.length_b   1.000
_cell.length_c   1.000
_cell.angle_alpha   90.00
_cell.angle_beta   90.00
_cell.angle_gamma   90.00
#
_symmetry.space_group_name_H-M   'P 1'
#
loop_
_entity.id
_entity.type
_entity.pdbx_description
1 polymer ?
#
loop_
_entity_poly.entity_id
_entity_poly.type
_entity_poly.pdbx_seq_one_letter_code
_entity_poly.pdbx_strand_id
1 'polypeptide(L)'
;MGILYSEPICQAAYQNDIGQVWRWVKEDSNNINVQDSFNGDTPLICACRRGHVKIVSFLLRRNANVNLKNQKERTCLHYAVKKKFTFIDYLLIILLMPVLLIGYFLMVSKTKQNEALVRMLLDAGVEVNATDCYGCTALHYACEMKNQSLIPLLLEAHANPTLKNKHGESSLDIARRLKFSQIELMLRKAS
;
A
#
# COMPACT_ATOMS: atom_id res chain seq x y z
N MET A 1 17.46 8.44 4.11
CA MET A 1 18.09 7.23 4.68
C MET A 1 17.27 6.01 4.24
N GLY A 2 17.89 5.06 3.57
CA GLY A 2 17.21 3.84 3.11
C GLY A 2 17.01 2.87 4.26
N ILE A 3 15.90 2.13 4.25
CA ILE A 3 15.73 0.98 5.14
C ILE A 3 16.68 -0.11 4.64
N LEU A 4 17.42 -0.73 5.57
CA LEU A 4 18.25 -1.89 5.29
C LEU A 4 17.56 -3.11 5.89
N TYR A 5 17.26 -4.10 5.05
CA TYR A 5 16.72 -5.40 5.45
C TYR A 5 17.88 -6.38 5.64
N SER A 6 17.78 -7.27 6.64
CA SER A 6 18.69 -8.40 6.81
C SER A 6 18.49 -9.44 5.72
N GLU A 7 17.23 -9.66 5.35
CA GLU A 7 16.88 -10.64 4.33
C GLU A 7 17.17 -10.11 2.92
N PRO A 8 18.01 -10.79 2.11
CA PRO A 8 18.47 -10.27 0.83
C PRO A 8 17.33 -10.14 -0.18
N ILE A 9 16.35 -11.05 -0.13
CA ILE A 9 15.15 -10.96 -0.97
C ILE A 9 14.26 -9.78 -0.56
N CYS A 10 14.16 -9.45 0.73
CA CYS A 10 13.44 -8.27 1.22
C CYS A 10 14.13 -6.98 0.76
N GLN A 11 15.46 -6.94 0.82
CA GLN A 11 16.25 -5.81 0.33
C GLN A 11 16.09 -5.62 -1.18
N ALA A 12 16.18 -6.70 -1.97
CA ALA A 12 15.98 -6.66 -3.41
C ALA A 12 14.56 -6.20 -3.78
N ALA A 13 13.56 -6.73 -3.08
CA ALA A 13 12.16 -6.32 -3.25
C ALA A 13 11.94 -4.86 -2.89
N TYR A 14 12.68 -4.30 -1.93
CA TYR A 14 12.61 -2.87 -1.59
C TYR A 14 13.35 -1.97 -2.60
N GLN A 15 14.44 -2.45 -3.19
CA GLN A 15 15.28 -1.72 -4.15
C GLN A 15 14.77 -1.75 -5.60
N ASN A 16 13.67 -2.45 -5.87
CA ASN A 16 13.12 -2.70 -7.22
C ASN A 16 13.97 -3.63 -8.08
N ASP A 17 14.76 -4.52 -7.48
CA ASP A 17 15.57 -5.49 -8.21
C ASP A 17 14.79 -6.79 -8.45
N ILE A 18 14.00 -6.81 -9.52
CA ILE A 18 13.23 -8.00 -9.90
C ILE A 18 14.12 -9.19 -10.28
N GLY A 19 15.35 -8.95 -10.75
CA GLY A 19 16.28 -10.01 -11.16
C GLY A 19 16.77 -10.79 -9.94
N GLN A 20 17.18 -10.07 -8.89
CA GLN A 20 17.55 -10.68 -7.62
C GLN A 20 16.35 -11.34 -6.95
N VAL A 21 15.17 -10.71 -6.91
CA VAL A 21 13.96 -11.34 -6.36
C VAL A 21 13.64 -12.64 -7.10
N TRP A 22 13.73 -12.65 -8.43
CA TRP A 22 13.50 -13.85 -9.24
C TRP A 22 14.50 -14.95 -8.93
N ARG A 23 15.78 -14.59 -8.78
CA ARG A 23 16.86 -15.53 -8.43
C ARG A 23 16.59 -16.18 -7.08
N TRP A 24 16.34 -15.40 -6.03
CA TRP A 24 16.09 -15.90 -4.68
C TRP A 24 14.87 -16.81 -4.59
N VAL A 25 13.78 -16.49 -5.30
CA VAL A 25 12.55 -17.32 -5.33
C VAL A 25 12.77 -18.61 -6.12
N LYS A 26 13.68 -18.61 -7.12
CA LYS A 26 14.01 -19.81 -7.90
C LYS A 26 14.95 -20.74 -7.16
N GLU A 27 15.88 -20.19 -6.38
CA GLU A 27 16.83 -20.96 -5.57
C GLU A 27 16.13 -21.65 -4.40
N ASP A 28 15.25 -20.94 -3.69
CA ASP A 28 14.42 -21.51 -2.63
C ASP A 28 13.03 -20.86 -2.62
N SER A 29 12.00 -21.68 -2.83
CA SER A 29 10.60 -21.22 -2.81
C SER A 29 10.17 -20.72 -1.42
N ASN A 30 10.82 -21.15 -0.34
CA ASN A 30 10.51 -20.69 1.01
C ASN A 30 10.81 -19.21 1.24
N ASN A 31 11.74 -18.64 0.44
CA ASN A 31 12.11 -17.22 0.52
C ASN A 31 10.93 -16.28 0.24
N ILE A 32 9.87 -16.75 -0.43
CA ILE A 32 8.75 -15.89 -0.84
C ILE A 32 8.00 -15.25 0.34
N ASN A 33 7.97 -15.94 1.47
CA ASN A 33 7.26 -15.55 2.68
C ASN A 33 8.21 -15.28 3.86
N VAL A 34 9.52 -15.16 3.61
CA VAL A 34 10.50 -14.88 4.66
C VAL A 34 10.14 -13.56 5.35
N GLN A 35 10.28 -13.52 6.68
CA GLN A 35 10.07 -12.29 7.44
C GLN A 35 11.42 -11.75 7.88
N ASP A 36 11.68 -10.50 7.51
CA ASP A 36 12.90 -9.81 7.90
C ASP A 36 13.06 -9.73 9.43
N SER A 37 14.27 -9.91 9.93
CA SER A 37 14.51 -9.98 11.38
C SER A 37 14.29 -8.64 12.09
N PHE A 38 14.47 -7.51 11.40
CA PHE A 38 14.38 -6.19 12.02
C PHE A 38 12.95 -5.68 12.12
N ASN A 39 12.16 -5.83 11.05
CA ASN A 39 10.81 -5.27 10.99
C ASN A 39 9.70 -6.33 10.86
N GLY A 40 10.03 -7.59 10.55
CA GLY A 40 9.07 -8.64 10.18
C GLY A 40 8.45 -8.44 8.80
N ASP A 41 9.00 -7.53 7.98
CA ASP A 41 8.48 -7.27 6.63
C ASP A 41 8.81 -8.46 5.72
N THR A 42 7.82 -8.89 4.94
CA THR A 42 8.01 -9.89 3.88
C THR A 42 8.47 -9.23 2.58
N PRO A 43 9.02 -9.98 1.60
CA PRO A 43 9.34 -9.43 0.28
C PRO A 43 8.15 -8.70 -0.36
N LEU A 44 6.94 -9.22 -0.15
CA LEU A 44 5.70 -8.62 -0.63
C LEU A 44 5.40 -7.28 0.08
N ILE A 45 5.57 -7.20 1.40
CA ILE A 45 5.42 -5.94 2.16
C ILE A 45 6.45 -4.91 1.68
N CYS A 46 7.71 -5.31 1.49
CA CYS A 46 8.79 -4.46 1.00
C CYS A 46 8.47 -3.86 -0.39
N ALA A 47 7.98 -4.70 -1.31
CA ALA A 47 7.57 -4.28 -2.64
C ALA A 47 6.35 -3.35 -2.61
N CYS A 48 5.34 -3.63 -1.78
CA CYS A 48 4.14 -2.80 -1.62
C CYS A 48 4.47 -1.43 -0.99
N ARG A 49 5.40 -1.39 -0.04
CA ARG A 49 5.88 -0.16 0.62
C ARG A 49 6.48 0.85 -0.33
N ARG A 50 7.10 0.39 -1.42
CA ARG A 50 7.62 1.25 -2.50
C ARG A 50 6.68 1.34 -3.69
N GLY A 51 5.73 0.42 -3.79
CA GLY A 51 4.76 0.27 -4.87
C GLY A 51 5.42 -0.24 -6.16
N HIS A 52 6.31 -1.23 -6.04
CA HIS A 52 6.96 -1.89 -7.17
C HIS A 52 6.02 -2.93 -7.78
N VAL A 53 5.06 -2.45 -8.57
CA VAL A 53 3.95 -3.23 -9.16
C VAL A 53 4.42 -4.53 -9.83
N LYS A 54 5.54 -4.50 -10.56
CA LYS A 54 6.09 -5.69 -11.25
C LYS A 54 6.53 -6.78 -10.28
N ILE A 55 7.20 -6.41 -9.19
CA ILE A 55 7.65 -7.35 -8.16
C ILE A 55 6.44 -7.90 -7.40
N VAL A 56 5.47 -7.03 -7.06
CA VAL A 56 4.23 -7.46 -6.42
C VAL A 56 3.50 -8.49 -7.28
N SER A 57 3.29 -8.20 -8.56
CA SER A 57 2.65 -9.13 -9.50
C SER A 57 3.40 -10.46 -9.59
N PHE A 58 4.75 -10.42 -9.64
CA PHE A 58 5.57 -11.63 -9.65
C PHE A 58 5.40 -12.47 -8.38
N LEU A 59 5.46 -11.85 -7.21
CA LEU A 59 5.31 -12.53 -5.91
C LEU A 59 3.89 -13.10 -5.75
N LEU A 60 2.85 -12.36 -6.13
CA LEU A 60 1.46 -12.85 -6.09
C LEU A 60 1.26 -14.06 -7.01
N ARG A 61 1.83 -14.06 -8.22
CA ARG A 61 1.79 -15.22 -9.14
C ARG A 61 2.52 -16.45 -8.61
N ARG A 62 3.38 -16.27 -7.61
CA ARG A 62 4.10 -17.35 -6.92
C ARG A 62 3.44 -17.71 -5.58
N ASN A 63 2.19 -17.28 -5.35
CA ASN A 63 1.41 -17.54 -4.14
C ASN A 63 2.05 -16.96 -2.86
N ALA A 64 2.67 -15.78 -2.95
CA ALA A 64 3.08 -15.04 -1.75
C ALA A 64 1.87 -14.79 -0.84
N ASN A 65 2.04 -15.02 0.47
CA ASN A 65 0.98 -14.84 1.44
C ASN A 65 0.75 -13.35 1.72
N VAL A 66 -0.39 -12.84 1.26
CA VAL A 66 -0.80 -11.43 1.38
C VAL A 66 -1.21 -11.01 2.80
N ASN A 67 -1.55 -11.97 3.65
CA ASN A 67 -2.09 -11.74 5.00
C ASN A 67 -1.03 -11.77 6.09
N LEU A 68 0.25 -12.00 5.74
CA LEU A 68 1.34 -11.91 6.69
C LEU A 68 1.46 -10.50 7.26
N LYS A 69 1.60 -10.44 8.58
CA LYS A 69 1.75 -9.22 9.34
C LYS A 69 3.20 -9.05 9.78
N ASN A 70 3.70 -7.82 9.68
CA ASN A 70 5.01 -7.48 10.21
C ASN A 70 4.94 -7.24 11.75
N GLN A 71 6.04 -6.84 12.38
CA GLN A 71 6.09 -6.59 13.82
C GLN A 71 5.17 -5.45 14.31
N LYS A 72 4.69 -4.60 13.39
CA LYS A 72 3.68 -3.55 13.67
C LYS A 72 2.26 -4.02 13.35
N GLU A 73 2.08 -5.33 13.19
CA GLU A 73 0.83 -5.97 12.76
C GLU A 73 0.31 -5.49 11.39
N ARG A 74 1.18 -4.89 10.56
CA ARG A 74 0.78 -4.35 9.26
C ARG A 74 0.91 -5.39 8.16
N THR A 75 -0.15 -5.51 7.37
CA THR A 75 -0.17 -6.26 6.10
C THR A 75 0.36 -5.42 4.93
N CYS A 76 0.56 -6.04 3.76
CA CYS A 76 0.99 -5.34 2.56
C CYS A 76 -0.01 -4.27 2.08
N LEU A 77 -1.32 -4.47 2.32
CA LEU A 77 -2.37 -3.51 1.97
C LEU A 77 -2.22 -2.18 2.72
N HIS A 78 -1.88 -2.22 4.02
CA HIS A 78 -1.63 -1.01 4.81
C HIS A 78 -0.56 -0.11 4.17
N TYR A 79 0.49 -0.72 3.62
CA TYR A 79 1.57 0.01 2.98
C TYR A 79 1.23 0.50 1.57
N ALA A 80 0.49 -0.30 0.80
CA ALA A 80 0.02 0.10 -0.53
C ALA A 80 -0.87 1.35 -0.46
N VAL A 81 -1.82 1.37 0.50
CA VAL A 81 -2.75 2.49 0.68
C VAL A 81 -2.07 3.75 1.22
N LYS A 82 -1.04 3.60 2.08
CA LYS A 82 -0.32 4.73 2.69
C LYS A 82 0.58 5.51 1.71
N LYS A 83 0.75 5.04 0.47
CA LYS A 83 1.66 5.66 -0.50
C LYS A 83 1.22 7.09 -0.84
N LYS A 84 2.14 8.03 -0.62
CA LYS A 84 2.03 9.44 -1.04
C LYS A 84 3.07 9.74 -2.12
N PHE A 85 2.81 10.80 -2.89
CA PHE A 85 3.84 11.41 -3.72
C PHE A 85 5.01 11.85 -2.82
N THR A 86 6.22 11.49 -3.22
CA THR A 86 7.45 11.89 -2.56
C THR A 86 7.82 13.32 -2.92
N PHE A 87 8.71 13.95 -2.15
CA PHE A 87 9.24 15.29 -2.49
C PHE A 87 9.81 15.34 -3.91
N ILE A 88 10.52 14.29 -4.34
CA ILE A 88 11.06 14.18 -5.70
C ILE A 88 9.92 14.13 -6.73
N ASP A 89 8.82 13.44 -6.42
CA ASP A 89 7.66 13.41 -7.31
C ASP A 89 7.03 14.79 -7.46
N TYR A 90 6.89 15.53 -6.35
CA TYR A 90 6.42 16.91 -6.39
C TYR A 90 7.37 17.83 -7.14
N LEU A 91 8.68 17.73 -6.88
CA LEU A 91 9.70 18.50 -7.56
C LEU A 91 9.68 18.23 -9.07
N LEU A 92 9.63 16.96 -9.46
CA LEU A 92 9.53 16.55 -10.86
C LEU A 92 8.25 17.05 -11.51
N ILE A 93 7.11 16.96 -10.82
CA ILE A 93 5.84 17.52 -11.30
C ILE A 93 6.00 19.03 -11.51
N ILE A 94 6.46 19.79 -10.52
CA ILE A 94 6.61 21.25 -10.57
C ILE A 94 7.56 21.68 -11.70
N LEU A 95 8.71 21.00 -11.85
CA LEU A 95 9.67 21.28 -12.91
C LEU A 95 9.13 20.97 -14.31
N LEU A 96 8.26 19.97 -14.44
CA LEU A 96 7.67 19.55 -15.72
C LEU A 96 6.28 20.17 -16.00
N MET A 97 5.65 20.81 -15.01
CA MET A 97 4.40 21.55 -15.17
C MET A 97 4.46 22.70 -16.20
N PRO A 98 5.57 23.46 -16.38
CA PRO A 98 5.66 24.44 -17.46
C PRO A 98 5.60 23.83 -18.88
N VAL A 99 5.83 22.52 -19.03
CA VAL A 99 5.61 21.79 -20.30
C VAL A 99 4.15 21.29 -20.44
N LEU A 100 3.27 21.77 -19.57
CA LEU A 100 1.79 21.74 -19.47
C LEU A 100 1.00 20.43 -19.65
N LEU A 101 1.59 19.33 -20.10
CA LEU A 101 0.91 18.02 -20.16
C LEU A 101 1.67 16.89 -19.46
N ILE A 102 3.01 16.93 -19.46
CA ILE A 102 3.83 15.83 -18.96
C ILE A 102 3.73 15.70 -17.44
N GLY A 103 3.81 16.79 -16.68
CA GLY A 103 3.68 16.76 -15.22
C GLY A 103 2.31 16.23 -14.75
N TYR A 104 1.24 16.64 -15.42
CA TYR A 104 -0.12 16.14 -15.17
C TYR A 104 -0.25 14.65 -15.53
N PHE A 105 0.26 14.23 -16.70
CA PHE A 105 0.27 12.83 -17.10
C PHE A 105 1.04 11.94 -16.12
N LEU A 106 2.17 12.42 -15.60
CA LEU A 106 2.95 11.71 -14.58
C LEU A 106 2.16 11.54 -13.28
N MET A 107 1.43 12.57 -12.83
CA MET A 107 0.55 12.46 -11.67
C MET A 107 -0.52 11.38 -11.89
N VAL A 108 -1.25 11.45 -13.02
CA VAL A 108 -2.32 10.49 -13.37
C VAL A 108 -1.77 9.07 -13.52
N SER A 109 -0.58 8.93 -14.10
CA SER A 109 0.06 7.61 -14.24
C SER A 109 0.38 6.98 -12.88
N LYS A 110 0.84 7.78 -11.90
CA LYS A 110 1.17 7.31 -10.55
C LYS A 110 -0.08 6.97 -9.74
N THR A 111 -1.15 7.75 -9.86
CA THR A 111 -2.42 7.40 -9.19
C THR A 111 -2.96 6.09 -9.74
N LYS A 112 -2.98 5.91 -11.07
CA LYS A 112 -3.39 4.66 -11.73
C LYS A 112 -2.52 3.48 -11.31
N GLN A 113 -1.21 3.65 -11.20
CA GLN A 113 -0.33 2.59 -10.70
C GLN A 113 -0.62 2.20 -9.25
N ASN A 114 -0.98 3.17 -8.41
CA ASN A 114 -1.34 2.91 -7.02
C ASN A 114 -2.69 2.18 -6.92
N GLU A 115 -3.69 2.61 -7.69
CA GLU A 115 -4.98 1.92 -7.81
C GLU A 115 -4.81 0.49 -8.33
N ALA A 116 -3.99 0.29 -9.36
CA ALA A 116 -3.69 -1.03 -9.91
C ALA A 116 -2.99 -1.93 -8.88
N LEU A 117 -2.05 -1.38 -8.10
CA LEU A 117 -1.41 -2.11 -7.01
C LEU A 117 -2.42 -2.59 -5.97
N VAL A 118 -3.31 -1.70 -5.53
CA VAL A 118 -4.33 -2.04 -4.52
C VAL A 118 -5.31 -3.06 -5.09
N ARG A 119 -5.79 -2.90 -6.32
CA ARG A 119 -6.65 -3.89 -7.00
C ARG A 119 -6.00 -5.27 -7.05
N MET A 120 -4.74 -5.38 -7.46
CA MET A 120 -4.04 -6.67 -7.46
C MET A 120 -3.98 -7.33 -6.08
N LEU A 121 -3.82 -6.54 -5.01
CA LEU A 121 -3.82 -7.09 -3.65
C LEU A 121 -5.22 -7.54 -3.20
N LEU A 122 -6.26 -6.79 -3.56
CA LEU A 122 -7.65 -7.15 -3.30
C LEU A 122 -8.04 -8.44 -4.05
N ASP A 123 -7.67 -8.53 -5.33
CA ASP A 123 -7.89 -9.72 -6.17
C ASP A 123 -7.14 -10.95 -5.64
N ALA A 124 -6.01 -10.74 -4.95
CA ALA A 124 -5.24 -11.80 -4.30
C ALA A 124 -5.81 -12.26 -2.95
N GLY A 125 -6.99 -11.76 -2.54
CA GLY A 125 -7.68 -12.21 -1.33
C GLY A 125 -7.07 -11.66 -0.03
N VAL A 126 -6.49 -10.46 -0.06
CA VAL A 126 -6.01 -9.81 1.16
C VAL A 126 -7.16 -9.49 2.11
N GLU A 127 -6.95 -9.70 3.39
CA GLU A 127 -7.90 -9.35 4.43
C GLU A 127 -8.01 -7.81 4.53
N VAL A 128 -9.07 -7.26 3.93
CA VAL A 128 -9.28 -5.80 3.80
C VAL A 128 -9.47 -5.11 5.15
N ASN A 129 -10.05 -5.82 6.11
CA ASN A 129 -10.34 -5.34 7.46
C ASN A 129 -9.25 -5.69 8.47
N ALA A 130 -8.11 -6.25 8.04
CA ALA A 130 -6.98 -6.48 8.92
C ALA A 130 -6.56 -5.17 9.59
N THR A 131 -6.36 -5.23 10.91
CA THR A 131 -5.87 -4.09 11.70
C THR A 131 -4.39 -4.21 12.00
N ASP A 132 -3.73 -3.06 12.06
CA ASP A 132 -2.38 -2.93 12.61
C ASP A 132 -2.36 -2.75 14.13
N CYS A 133 -1.16 -2.53 14.70
CA CYS A 133 -0.99 -2.43 16.14
C CYS A 133 -1.70 -1.22 16.78
N TYR A 134 -2.20 -0.27 16.00
CA TYR A 134 -3.02 0.86 16.45
C TYR A 134 -4.52 0.59 16.27
N GLY A 135 -4.91 -0.60 15.82
CA GLY A 135 -6.29 -0.90 15.42
C GLY A 135 -6.70 -0.24 14.10
N CYS A 136 -5.76 0.33 13.35
CA CYS A 136 -6.07 1.01 12.10
C CYS A 136 -6.16 -0.02 10.96
N THR A 137 -7.24 0.04 10.19
CA THR A 137 -7.41 -0.71 8.93
C THR A 137 -6.85 0.05 7.74
N ALA A 138 -6.77 -0.60 6.58
CA ALA A 138 -6.43 0.04 5.32
C ALA A 138 -7.34 1.26 5.01
N LEU A 139 -8.64 1.19 5.33
CA LEU A 139 -9.58 2.28 5.09
C LEU A 139 -9.31 3.50 5.99
N HIS A 140 -8.87 3.30 7.24
CA HIS A 140 -8.43 4.40 8.11
C HIS A 140 -7.27 5.17 7.46
N TYR A 141 -6.26 4.43 6.95
CA TYR A 141 -5.13 5.02 6.25
C TYR A 141 -5.54 5.74 4.96
N ALA A 142 -6.48 5.20 4.18
CA ALA A 142 -6.97 5.86 2.96
C ALA A 142 -7.59 7.24 3.27
N CYS A 143 -8.37 7.30 4.36
CA CYS A 143 -9.00 8.53 4.84
C CYS A 143 -7.95 9.52 5.36
N GLU A 144 -7.02 9.07 6.19
CA GLU A 144 -5.94 9.89 6.76
C GLU A 144 -5.04 10.49 5.67
N MET A 145 -4.76 9.72 4.61
CA MET A 145 -3.91 10.15 3.50
C MET A 145 -4.66 11.00 2.46
N LYS A 146 -5.96 11.26 2.64
CA LYS A 146 -6.85 11.94 1.68
C LYS A 146 -6.90 11.26 0.30
N ASN A 147 -6.76 9.94 0.26
CA ASN A 147 -6.69 9.19 -1.00
C ASN A 147 -8.10 8.78 -1.48
N GLN A 148 -8.79 9.74 -2.09
CA GLN A 148 -10.17 9.59 -2.57
C GLN A 148 -10.34 8.46 -3.59
N SER A 149 -9.32 8.19 -4.42
CA SER A 149 -9.42 7.13 -5.43
C SER A 149 -9.45 5.72 -4.84
N LEU A 150 -8.79 5.50 -3.70
CA LEU A 150 -8.71 4.18 -3.09
C LEU A 150 -9.92 3.86 -2.21
N ILE A 151 -10.65 4.86 -1.73
CA ILE A 151 -11.81 4.66 -0.85
C ILE A 151 -12.90 3.81 -1.54
N PRO A 152 -13.36 4.13 -2.77
CA PRO A 152 -14.31 3.29 -3.49
C PRO A 152 -13.82 1.86 -3.65
N LEU A 153 -12.54 1.66 -4.03
CA LEU A 153 -11.97 0.32 -4.22
C LEU A 153 -12.00 -0.53 -2.94
N LEU A 154 -11.68 0.08 -1.80
CA LEU A 154 -11.72 -0.60 -0.51
C LEU A 154 -13.16 -0.92 -0.10
N LEU A 155 -14.10 0.01 -0.30
CA LEU A 155 -15.52 -0.21 0.01
C LEU A 155 -16.16 -1.28 -0.90
N GLU A 156 -15.83 -1.29 -2.19
CA GLU A 156 -16.21 -2.36 -3.14
C GLU A 156 -15.70 -3.73 -2.68
N ALA A 157 -14.52 -3.77 -2.04
CA ALA A 157 -13.95 -4.98 -1.44
C ALA A 157 -14.43 -5.24 0.00
N HIS A 158 -15.58 -4.69 0.40
CA HIS A 158 -16.22 -4.90 1.70
C HIS A 158 -15.37 -4.42 2.91
N ALA A 159 -14.58 -3.36 2.73
CA ALA A 159 -13.98 -2.65 3.87
C ALA A 159 -15.07 -2.08 4.78
N ASN A 160 -14.97 -2.34 6.08
CA ASN A 160 -15.93 -1.87 7.06
C ASN A 160 -15.56 -0.45 7.55
N PRO A 161 -16.34 0.60 7.22
CA PRO A 161 -16.06 1.97 7.65
C PRO A 161 -16.35 2.23 9.13
N THR A 162 -17.08 1.35 9.82
CA THR A 162 -17.51 1.53 11.21
C THR A 162 -16.52 1.01 12.23
N LEU A 163 -15.51 0.24 11.80
CA LEU A 163 -14.44 -0.24 12.68
C LEU A 163 -13.73 0.95 13.30
N LYS A 164 -13.51 0.88 14.62
CA LYS A 164 -12.80 1.91 15.38
C LYS A 164 -11.38 1.47 15.69
N ASN A 165 -10.43 2.37 15.50
CA ASN A 165 -9.06 2.18 15.93
C ASN A 165 -8.94 2.30 17.47
N LYS A 166 -7.73 2.13 18.01
CA LYS A 166 -7.45 2.26 19.46
C LYS A 166 -7.66 3.68 20.01
N HIS A 167 -7.80 4.68 19.14
CA HIS A 167 -8.18 6.05 19.53
C HIS A 167 -9.70 6.26 19.55
N GLY A 168 -10.50 5.22 19.25
CA GLY A 168 -11.95 5.30 19.19
C GLY A 168 -12.49 5.94 17.91
N GLU A 169 -11.63 6.19 16.93
CA GLU A 169 -12.00 6.83 15.67
C GLU A 169 -12.34 5.78 14.62
N SER A 170 -13.48 5.94 13.95
CA SER A 170 -13.79 5.24 12.70
C SER A 170 -13.18 5.94 11.49
N SER A 171 -13.23 5.30 10.32
CA SER A 171 -12.79 5.93 9.06
C SER A 171 -13.58 7.21 8.76
N LEU A 172 -14.86 7.26 9.15
CA LEU A 172 -15.71 8.44 9.04
C LEU A 172 -15.29 9.55 10.01
N ASP A 173 -14.91 9.19 11.23
CA ASP A 173 -14.45 10.16 12.25
C ASP A 173 -13.14 10.81 11.84
N ILE A 174 -12.20 10.05 11.26
CA ILE A 174 -10.97 10.59 10.67
C ILE A 174 -11.31 11.61 9.56
N ALA A 175 -12.23 11.26 8.65
CA ALA A 175 -12.62 12.15 7.56
C ALA A 175 -13.24 13.46 8.08
N ARG A 176 -14.07 13.40 9.13
CA ARG A 176 -14.67 14.57 9.79
C ARG A 176 -13.64 15.43 10.49
N ARG A 177 -12.77 14.82 11.31
CA ARG A 177 -11.71 15.53 12.04
C ARG A 177 -10.77 16.28 11.09
N LEU A 178 -10.43 15.66 9.95
CA LEU A 178 -9.57 16.26 8.92
C LEU A 178 -10.33 17.16 7.94
N LYS A 179 -11.65 17.32 8.09
CA LYS A 179 -12.52 18.15 7.25
C LYS A 179 -12.51 17.75 5.77
N PHE A 180 -12.47 16.45 5.49
CA PHE A 180 -12.49 15.90 4.13
C PHE A 180 -13.93 15.60 3.67
N SER A 181 -14.69 16.65 3.33
CA SER A 181 -16.11 16.57 2.95
C SER A 181 -16.44 15.53 1.87
N GLN A 182 -15.62 15.44 0.82
CA GLN A 182 -15.82 14.46 -0.25
C GLN A 182 -15.67 13.01 0.23
N ILE A 183 -14.69 12.75 1.11
CA ILE A 183 -14.46 11.43 1.69
C ILE A 183 -15.60 11.07 2.64
N GLU A 184 -16.05 12.03 3.44
CA GLU A 184 -17.22 11.86 4.31
C GLU A 184 -18.46 11.44 3.50
N LEU A 185 -18.71 12.11 2.37
CA LEU A 185 -19.81 11.76 1.48
C LEU A 185 -19.68 10.34 0.89
N MET A 186 -18.47 9.93 0.49
CA MET A 186 -18.20 8.59 -0.02
C MET A 186 -18.47 7.52 1.04
N LEU A 187 -18.01 7.73 2.28
CA LEU A 187 -18.18 6.76 3.37
C LEU A 187 -19.65 6.64 3.80
N ARG A 188 -20.40 7.76 3.85
CA ARG A 188 -21.83 7.75 4.20
C ARG A 188 -22.68 6.97 3.20
N LYS A 189 -22.30 6.95 1.92
CA LYS A 189 -23.02 6.18 0.88
C LYS A 189 -22.81 4.67 1.00
N ALA A 190 -21.78 4.25 1.72
CA ALA A 190 -21.44 2.84 1.91
C ALA A 190 -21.75 2.33 3.33
N SER A 191 -22.37 3.17 4.17
CA SER A 191 -22.88 2.83 5.51
C SER A 191 -24.35 2.45 5.42
#